data_AF-A0A1H9VTM4-F1
#
_entry.id   AF-A0A1H9VTM4-F1
#
_cell.length_a   1.000
_cell.length_b   1.000
_cell.length_c   1.000
_cell.angle_alpha   90.00
_cell.angle_beta   90.00
_cell.angle_gamma   90.00
#
_symmetry.space_group_name_H-M   'P 1'
#
loop_
_entity.id
_entity.type
_entity.pdbx_description
1 polymer ?
#
loop_
_entity_poly.entity_id
_entity_poly.type
_entity_poly.pdbx_seq_one_letter_code
_entity_poly.pdbx_strand_id
1 'polypeptide(L)'
;MTSTFHNEIKLGEVNYRLSATTDSDESMVLDLRGSLDSGEVVADGRLRLPVEGGVTVGKLLARVLGAHSRLRTRPSRHANANQPWTEALDTDLRAAWLTPSETDSPKLIRSLADAMERSPTAIRARLARVGCDPDVPGRELSATAAVLLGRVP
;
A
#
# COMPACT_ATOMS: atom_id res chain seq x y z
N MET A 1 -42.64 -16.58 4.99
CA MET A 1 -42.15 -17.30 3.80
C MET A 1 -40.65 -17.18 3.82
N THR A 2 -39.93 -18.30 3.89
CA THR A 2 -38.46 -18.28 3.96
C THR A 2 -37.89 -17.89 2.60
N SER A 3 -37.00 -16.90 2.56
CA SER A 3 -36.28 -16.51 1.34
C SER A 3 -34.78 -16.60 1.55
N THR A 4 -34.06 -17.14 0.57
CA THR A 4 -32.61 -17.26 0.62
C THR A 4 -32.00 -16.61 -0.63
N PHE A 5 -31.07 -15.70 -0.42
CA PHE A 5 -30.24 -15.11 -1.46
C PHE A 5 -28.80 -15.53 -1.22
N HIS A 6 -28.04 -15.80 -2.28
CA HIS A 6 -26.61 -16.07 -2.12
C HIS A 6 -25.81 -15.47 -3.26
N ASN A 7 -24.53 -15.26 -3.01
CA ASN A 7 -23.56 -14.86 -4.00
C ASN A 7 -22.21 -15.54 -3.69
N GLU A 8 -21.38 -15.71 -4.72
CA GLU A 8 -20.11 -16.40 -4.64
C GLU A 8 -19.01 -15.65 -5.40
N ILE A 9 -17.78 -15.78 -4.92
CA ILE A 9 -16.60 -15.18 -5.53
C ILE A 9 -15.37 -16.05 -5.24
N LYS A 10 -14.49 -16.18 -6.24
CA LYS A 10 -13.19 -16.85 -6.08
C LYS A 10 -12.09 -15.83 -5.79
N LEU A 11 -11.27 -16.09 -4.76
CA LEU A 11 -10.09 -15.30 -4.40
C LEU A 11 -8.89 -16.23 -4.21
N GLY A 12 -7.98 -16.22 -5.18
CA GLY A 12 -6.91 -17.21 -5.25
C GLY A 12 -7.50 -18.62 -5.42
N GLU A 13 -7.18 -19.52 -4.50
CA GLU A 13 -7.66 -20.91 -4.49
C GLU A 13 -8.95 -21.11 -3.67
N VAL A 14 -9.42 -20.06 -2.98
CA VAL A 14 -10.59 -20.16 -2.09
C VAL A 14 -11.84 -19.63 -2.79
N ASN A 15 -12.88 -20.45 -2.83
CA ASN A 15 -14.22 -20.07 -3.25
C ASN A 15 -15.04 -19.63 -2.03
N TYR A 16 -15.41 -18.35 -1.97
CA TYR A 16 -16.26 -17.80 -0.93
C TYR A 16 -17.70 -17.73 -1.39
N ARG A 17 -18.62 -18.13 -0.51
CA ARG A 17 -20.07 -18.00 -0.70
C ARG A 17 -20.67 -17.33 0.53
N LEU A 18 -21.47 -16.29 0.30
CA LEU A 18 -22.28 -15.65 1.32
C LEU A 18 -23.74 -15.95 1.02
N SER A 19 -24.47 -16.50 1.98
CA SER A 19 -25.92 -16.74 1.89
C SER A 19 -26.64 -15.91 2.94
N ALA A 20 -27.76 -15.32 2.57
CA ALA A 20 -28.66 -14.57 3.43
C ALA A 20 -30.01 -15.28 3.43
N THR A 21 -30.41 -15.83 4.57
CA THR A 21 -31.70 -16.49 4.76
C THR A 21 -32.56 -15.67 5.71
N THR A 22 -33.78 -15.35 5.27
CA THR A 22 -34.79 -14.67 6.07
C THR A 22 -35.93 -15.63 6.29
N ASP A 23 -36.19 -16.02 7.54
CA ASP A 23 -37.21 -17.01 7.90
C ASP A 23 -38.55 -16.35 8.32
N SER A 24 -38.45 -15.14 8.86
CA SER A 24 -39.55 -14.23 9.18
C SER A 24 -39.18 -12.81 8.76
N ASP A 25 -40.15 -11.91 8.69
CA ASP A 25 -39.89 -10.49 8.37
C ASP A 25 -39.04 -9.78 9.45
N GLU A 26 -38.77 -10.45 10.57
CA GLU A 26 -38.02 -9.91 11.70
C GLU A 26 -36.56 -10.35 11.74
N SER A 27 -36.20 -11.55 11.24
CA SER A 27 -34.84 -12.07 11.40
C SER A 27 -34.21 -12.58 10.11
N MET A 28 -32.97 -12.13 9.88
CA MET A 28 -32.09 -12.58 8.81
C MET A 28 -30.85 -13.24 9.39
N VAL A 29 -30.41 -14.32 8.74
CA VAL A 29 -29.16 -15.03 9.01
C VAL A 29 -28.26 -14.92 7.80
N LEU A 30 -27.04 -14.44 8.00
CA LEU A 30 -25.96 -14.47 7.01
C LEU A 30 -25.00 -15.61 7.35
N ASP A 31 -24.74 -16.48 6.39
CA ASP A 31 -23.75 -17.56 6.49
C ASP A 31 -22.66 -17.34 5.43
N LEU A 32 -21.43 -17.09 5.88
CA LEU A 32 -20.23 -16.97 5.05
C LEU A 32 -19.44 -18.28 5.13
N ARG A 33 -19.13 -18.86 3.98
CA ARG A 33 -18.27 -20.04 3.88
C ARG A 33 -17.20 -19.83 2.81
N GLY A 34 -15.97 -20.17 3.10
CA GLY A 34 -14.86 -20.21 2.16
C GLY A 34 -14.28 -21.62 2.10
N SER A 35 -14.19 -22.20 0.91
CA SER A 35 -13.61 -23.53 0.71
C SER A 35 -12.62 -23.57 -0.44
N LEU A 36 -11.58 -24.39 -0.30
CA LEU A 36 -10.66 -24.72 -1.38
C LEU A 36 -11.36 -25.57 -2.44
N ASP A 37 -10.74 -25.70 -3.62
CA ASP A 37 -11.23 -26.60 -4.69
C ASP A 37 -11.25 -28.08 -4.25
N SER A 38 -10.49 -28.44 -3.20
CA SER A 38 -10.54 -29.75 -2.54
C SER A 38 -11.83 -29.98 -1.73
N GLY A 39 -12.61 -28.92 -1.47
CA GLY A 39 -13.77 -28.94 -0.58
C GLY A 39 -13.44 -28.65 0.89
N GLU A 40 -12.16 -28.52 1.25
CA GLU A 40 -11.74 -28.13 2.60
C GLU A 40 -12.26 -26.73 2.95
N VAL A 41 -12.88 -26.58 4.11
CA VAL A 41 -13.40 -25.29 4.60
C VAL A 41 -12.31 -24.55 5.34
N VAL A 42 -11.94 -23.39 4.81
CA VAL A 42 -10.88 -22.52 5.36
C VAL A 42 -11.41 -21.22 5.95
N ALA A 43 -12.68 -20.91 5.72
CA ALA A 43 -13.38 -19.80 6.35
C ALA A 43 -14.84 -20.17 6.63
N ASP A 44 -15.33 -19.79 7.81
CA ASP A 44 -16.72 -19.98 8.21
C ASP A 44 -17.15 -18.82 9.13
N GLY A 45 -18.40 -18.44 9.06
CA GLY A 45 -18.94 -17.38 9.90
C GLY A 45 -20.44 -17.22 9.75
N ARG A 46 -21.10 -16.93 10.86
CA ARG A 46 -22.55 -16.73 10.91
C ARG A 46 -22.90 -15.46 11.64
N LEU A 47 -23.81 -14.68 11.06
CA LEU A 47 -24.32 -13.45 11.67
C LEU A 47 -25.85 -13.46 11.66
N ARG A 48 -26.46 -13.18 12.81
CA ARG A 48 -27.91 -12.99 12.92
C ARG A 48 -28.22 -11.54 13.20
N LEU A 49 -29.19 -10.99 12.48
CA LEU A 49 -29.57 -9.58 12.60
C LEU A 49 -31.04 -9.36 12.22
N PRO A 50 -31.63 -8.22 12.61
CA PRO A 50 -32.93 -7.80 12.10
C PRO A 50 -32.91 -7.58 10.59
N VAL A 51 -33.99 -7.93 9.90
CA VAL A 51 -34.10 -7.76 8.43
C VAL A 51 -33.89 -6.30 8.02
N GLU A 52 -34.54 -5.36 8.74
CA GLU A 52 -34.42 -3.91 8.52
C GLU A 52 -32.98 -3.38 8.66
N GLY A 53 -32.16 -4.05 9.47
CA GLY A 53 -30.76 -3.68 9.72
C GLY A 53 -29.78 -4.15 8.64
N GLY A 54 -30.22 -5.02 7.71
CA GLY A 54 -29.34 -5.71 6.77
C GLY A 54 -28.43 -4.80 5.96
N VAL A 55 -28.99 -3.76 5.36
CA VAL A 55 -28.24 -2.80 4.54
C VAL A 55 -27.24 -2.01 5.37
N THR A 56 -27.62 -1.57 6.56
CA THR A 56 -26.77 -0.78 7.46
C THR A 56 -25.59 -1.61 7.97
N VAL A 57 -25.85 -2.85 8.40
CA VAL A 57 -24.81 -3.78 8.85
C VAL A 57 -23.88 -4.16 7.68
N GLY A 58 -24.41 -4.41 6.50
CA GLY A 58 -23.61 -4.68 5.30
C GLY A 58 -22.64 -3.54 4.97
N LYS A 59 -23.10 -2.28 5.05
CA LYS A 59 -22.24 -1.10 4.86
C LYS A 59 -21.16 -0.98 5.93
N LEU A 60 -21.48 -1.30 7.19
CA LEU A 60 -20.51 -1.29 8.29
C LEU A 60 -19.42 -2.35 8.06
N LEU A 61 -19.81 -3.58 7.72
CA LEU A 61 -18.88 -4.67 7.39
C LEU A 61 -17.95 -4.27 6.23
N ALA A 62 -18.51 -3.75 5.13
CA ALA A 62 -17.73 -3.29 3.99
C ALA A 62 -16.71 -2.19 4.37
N ARG A 63 -17.10 -1.25 5.24
CA ARG A 63 -16.21 -0.18 5.69
C ARG A 63 -15.06 -0.72 6.54
N VAL A 64 -15.33 -1.59 7.50
CA VAL A 64 -14.30 -2.15 8.39
C VAL A 64 -13.32 -3.03 7.59
N LEU A 65 -13.84 -3.94 6.77
CA LEU A 65 -13.02 -4.83 5.95
C LEU A 65 -12.23 -4.06 4.89
N GLY A 66 -12.82 -3.02 4.29
CA GLY A 66 -12.15 -2.13 3.34
C GLY A 66 -11.06 -1.27 3.98
N ALA A 67 -11.22 -0.86 5.23
CA ALA A 67 -10.16 -0.18 5.98
C ALA A 67 -9.00 -1.15 6.29
N HIS A 68 -9.33 -2.36 6.75
CA HIS A 68 -8.33 -3.39 7.04
C HIS A 68 -7.52 -3.79 5.81
N SER A 69 -8.13 -3.92 4.64
CA SER A 69 -7.41 -4.27 3.41
C SER A 69 -6.38 -3.21 3.00
N ARG A 70 -6.62 -1.92 3.31
CA ARG A 70 -5.67 -0.82 3.09
C ARG A 70 -4.51 -0.81 4.06
N LEU A 71 -4.66 -1.43 5.23
CA LEU A 71 -3.58 -1.58 6.21
C LEU A 71 -2.57 -2.66 5.81
N ARG A 72 -2.89 -3.52 4.83
CA ARG A 72 -1.89 -4.44 4.28
C ARG A 72 -0.80 -3.61 3.61
N THR A 73 0.41 -3.66 4.17
CA THR A 73 1.59 -3.02 3.61
C THR A 73 1.76 -3.55 2.18
N ARG A 74 1.53 -2.69 1.19
CA ARG A 74 1.77 -3.04 -0.20
C ARG A 74 3.25 -3.48 -0.29
N PRO A 75 3.57 -4.65 -0.86
CA PRO A 75 4.96 -5.02 -1.09
C PRO A 75 5.64 -3.86 -1.81
N SER A 76 6.78 -3.41 -1.27
CA SER A 76 7.56 -2.38 -1.95
C SER A 76 7.91 -2.89 -3.34
N ARG A 77 7.70 -2.06 -4.36
CA ARG A 77 8.18 -2.36 -5.73
C ARG A 77 9.71 -2.33 -5.83
N HIS A 78 10.35 -1.68 -4.88
CA HIS A 78 11.79 -1.44 -4.86
C HIS A 78 12.46 -2.37 -3.86
N ALA A 79 13.41 -3.16 -4.33
CA ALA A 79 14.10 -4.18 -3.53
C ALA A 79 14.79 -3.59 -2.29
N ASN A 80 15.30 -2.35 -2.40
CA ASN A 80 15.98 -1.68 -1.30
C ASN A 80 15.07 -0.71 -0.54
N ALA A 81 13.74 -0.73 -0.68
CA ALA A 81 12.91 0.12 0.16
C ALA A 81 13.09 -0.21 1.65
N ASN A 82 13.07 0.82 2.49
CA ASN A 82 13.28 0.74 3.94
C ASN A 82 14.66 0.21 4.40
N GLN A 83 15.56 -0.18 3.49
CA GLN A 83 16.94 -0.49 3.84
C GLN A 83 17.67 0.78 4.34
N PRO A 84 18.63 0.67 5.28
CA PRO A 84 19.41 1.83 5.71
C PRO A 84 20.21 2.43 4.55
N TRP A 85 20.50 3.72 4.64
CA TRP A 85 21.45 4.38 3.74
C TRP A 85 22.84 4.22 4.34
N THR A 86 23.75 3.60 3.58
CA THR A 86 25.15 3.44 3.96
C THR A 86 25.97 4.58 3.40
N GLU A 87 27.17 4.80 3.94
CA GLU A 87 28.11 5.80 3.46
C GLU A 87 28.52 5.56 1.99
N ALA A 88 28.66 4.29 1.58
CA ALA A 88 28.91 3.93 0.19
C ALA A 88 27.77 4.37 -0.73
N LEU A 89 26.51 4.07 -0.36
CA LEU A 89 25.34 4.49 -1.13
C LEU A 89 25.21 6.02 -1.21
N ASP A 90 25.58 6.72 -0.14
CA ASP A 90 25.60 8.18 -0.13
C ASP A 90 26.66 8.76 -1.07
N THR A 91 27.84 8.15 -1.07
CA THR A 91 28.96 8.53 -1.95
C THR A 91 28.58 8.31 -3.41
N ASP A 92 27.98 7.16 -3.73
CA ASP A 92 27.53 6.83 -5.08
C ASP A 92 26.43 7.80 -5.54
N LEU A 93 25.43 8.06 -4.68
CA LEU A 93 24.36 9.01 -4.97
C LEU A 93 24.90 10.42 -5.21
N ARG A 94 25.82 10.89 -4.35
CA ARG A 94 26.43 12.21 -4.49
C ARG A 94 27.25 12.31 -5.76
N ALA A 95 28.08 11.31 -6.07
CA ALA A 95 28.90 11.30 -7.27
C ALA A 95 28.05 11.34 -8.55
N ALA A 96 27.00 10.50 -8.61
CA ALA A 96 26.09 10.45 -9.75
C ALA A 96 25.28 11.74 -9.92
N TRP A 97 24.95 12.43 -8.82
CA TRP A 97 24.28 13.73 -8.88
C TRP A 97 25.20 14.86 -9.35
N LEU A 98 26.44 14.90 -8.85
CA LEU A 98 27.40 15.97 -9.16
C LEU A 98 28.02 15.84 -10.55
N THR A 99 28.03 14.63 -11.12
CA THR A 99 28.43 14.37 -12.51
C THR A 99 27.25 13.80 -13.30
N PRO A 100 26.21 14.61 -13.55
CA PRO A 100 24.94 14.09 -14.04
C PRO A 100 25.03 13.70 -15.51
N SER A 101 24.43 12.57 -15.87
CA SER A 101 24.22 12.17 -17.27
C SER A 101 23.02 12.85 -17.93
N GLU A 102 22.20 13.56 -17.15
CA GLU A 102 20.95 14.21 -17.55
C GLU A 102 20.78 15.52 -16.76
N THR A 103 20.31 16.59 -17.40
CA THR A 103 20.18 17.93 -16.78
C THR A 103 18.79 18.18 -16.20
N ASP A 104 17.79 17.37 -16.58
CA ASP A 104 16.45 17.38 -16.01
C ASP A 104 16.42 16.63 -14.65
N SER A 105 16.32 17.38 -13.54
CA SER A 105 16.31 16.82 -12.17
C SER A 105 15.26 15.72 -11.97
N PRO A 106 13.96 15.93 -12.26
CA PRO A 106 12.95 14.87 -12.18
C PRO A 106 13.30 13.60 -12.95
N LYS A 107 13.92 13.70 -14.13
CA LYS A 107 14.36 12.52 -14.89
C LYS A 107 15.55 11.83 -14.24
N LEU A 108 16.56 12.58 -13.82
CA LEU A 108 17.75 12.01 -13.16
C LEU A 108 17.37 11.33 -11.85
N ILE A 109 16.49 11.94 -11.04
CA ILE A 109 15.97 11.34 -9.79
C ILE A 109 15.28 10.00 -10.08
N ARG A 110 14.50 9.90 -11.16
CA ARG A 110 13.86 8.63 -11.56
C ARG A 110 14.90 7.59 -11.98
N SER A 111 15.87 7.97 -12.80
CA SER A 111 16.95 7.07 -13.22
C SER A 111 17.76 6.53 -12.03
N LEU A 112 18.09 7.39 -11.07
CA LEU A 112 18.79 7.01 -9.83
C LEU A 112 17.91 6.12 -8.94
N ALA A 113 16.61 6.42 -8.87
CA ALA A 113 15.65 5.62 -8.12
C ALA A 113 15.57 4.17 -8.66
N ASP A 114 15.53 4.03 -9.98
CA ASP A 114 15.54 2.72 -10.64
C ASP A 114 16.87 2.01 -10.39
N ALA A 115 18.01 2.67 -10.63
CA ALA A 115 19.34 2.07 -10.47
C ALA A 115 19.64 1.62 -9.03
N MET A 116 19.19 2.37 -8.02
CA MET A 116 19.44 2.08 -6.61
C MET A 116 18.32 1.24 -5.97
N GLU A 117 17.28 0.88 -6.73
CA GLU A 117 16.10 0.18 -6.24
C GLU A 117 15.47 0.91 -5.03
N ARG A 118 15.20 2.22 -5.20
CA ARG A 118 14.59 3.11 -4.20
C ARG A 118 13.45 3.92 -4.83
N SER A 119 12.59 4.53 -4.01
CA SER A 119 11.58 5.45 -4.55
C SER A 119 12.21 6.80 -4.95
N PRO A 120 11.66 7.50 -5.96
CA PRO A 120 12.09 8.86 -6.32
C PRO A 120 12.07 9.84 -5.15
N THR A 121 11.09 9.72 -4.26
CA THR A 121 11.00 10.53 -3.04
C THR A 121 12.15 10.26 -2.08
N ALA A 122 12.56 8.99 -1.92
CA ALA A 122 13.68 8.62 -1.07
C ALA A 122 15.01 9.17 -1.63
N ILE A 123 15.21 9.08 -2.94
CA ILE A 123 16.36 9.70 -3.63
C ILE A 123 16.38 11.21 -3.37
N ARG A 124 15.27 11.91 -3.68
CA ARG A 124 15.17 13.37 -3.52
C ARG A 124 15.45 13.82 -2.09
N ALA A 125 14.87 13.14 -1.10
CA ALA A 125 15.11 13.43 0.30
C ALA A 125 16.56 13.15 0.73
N ARG A 126 17.21 12.13 0.14
CA ARG A 126 18.58 11.80 0.46
C ARG A 126 19.59 12.78 -0.14
N LEU A 127 19.35 13.30 -1.33
CA LEU A 127 20.21 14.32 -1.98
C LEU A 127 20.53 15.49 -1.05
N ALA A 128 19.51 16.07 -0.40
CA ALA A 128 19.72 17.15 0.55
C ALA A 128 20.61 16.74 1.75
N ARG A 129 20.43 15.52 2.26
CA ARG A 129 21.22 14.96 3.37
C ARG A 129 22.68 14.74 2.98
N VAL A 130 22.94 14.35 1.73
CA VAL A 130 24.30 14.19 1.21
C VAL A 130 24.88 15.49 0.64
N GLY A 131 24.18 16.63 0.81
CA GLY A 131 24.67 17.96 0.43
C GLY A 131 24.57 18.30 -1.05
N CYS A 132 23.60 17.74 -1.74
CA CYS A 132 23.27 18.03 -3.12
C CYS A 132 21.95 18.82 -3.20
N ASP A 133 21.89 19.78 -4.11
CA ASP A 133 20.65 20.50 -4.41
C ASP A 133 19.71 19.57 -5.20
N PRO A 134 18.56 19.14 -4.64
CA PRO A 134 17.66 18.18 -5.29
C PRO A 134 16.95 18.76 -6.51
N ASP A 135 16.97 20.07 -6.72
CA ASP A 135 16.29 20.74 -7.83
C ASP A 135 17.22 21.03 -9.00
N VAL A 136 18.53 20.98 -8.78
CA VAL A 136 19.53 21.29 -9.81
C VAL A 136 20.62 20.21 -9.88
N PRO A 137 20.62 19.35 -10.91
CA PRO A 137 21.68 18.35 -11.12
C PRO A 137 23.04 19.02 -11.24
N GLY A 138 24.09 18.35 -10.76
CA GLY A 138 25.45 18.87 -10.79
C GLY A 138 25.76 19.89 -9.69
N ARG A 139 24.81 20.24 -8.83
CA ARG A 139 24.94 21.33 -7.86
C ARG A 139 24.97 20.82 -6.42
N GLU A 140 25.90 21.36 -5.64
CA GLU A 140 25.93 21.21 -4.18
C GLU A 140 24.87 22.08 -3.51
N LEU A 141 24.36 21.61 -2.39
CA LEU A 141 23.37 22.35 -1.61
C LEU A 141 24.01 23.62 -1.04
N SER A 142 23.41 24.78 -1.32
CA SER A 142 23.89 26.05 -0.77
C SER A 142 23.69 26.10 0.76
N ALA A 143 24.51 26.89 1.46
CA ALA A 143 24.38 27.07 2.91
C ALA A 143 22.98 27.56 3.31
N THR A 144 22.39 28.48 2.54
CA THR A 144 21.02 28.97 2.76
C THR A 144 19.97 27.87 2.59
N ALA A 145 20.10 27.04 1.56
CA ALA A 145 19.19 25.92 1.32
C ALA A 145 19.34 24.80 2.37
N ALA A 146 20.56 24.58 2.86
CA ALA A 146 20.84 23.63 3.94
C ALA A 146 20.09 23.98 5.23
N VAL A 147 20.08 25.27 5.60
CA VAL A 147 19.32 25.79 6.75
C VAL A 147 17.81 25.54 6.59
N LEU A 148 17.25 25.83 5.41
CA LEU A 148 15.82 25.62 5.13
C LEU A 148 15.40 24.15 5.17
N LEU A 149 16.32 23.23 4.82
CA LEU A 149 16.09 21.79 4.81
C LEU A 149 16.46 21.11 6.14
N GLY A 150 16.76 21.89 7.19
CA GLY A 150 17.00 21.39 8.55
C GLY A 150 18.36 20.69 8.73
N ARG A 151 19.32 20.95 7.85
CA ARG A 151 20.71 20.53 8.06
C ARG A 151 21.40 21.61 8.90
N VAL A 152 21.64 21.31 10.18
CA VAL A 152 22.52 22.12 11.03
C VAL A 152 23.96 21.95 10.51
N PRO A 153 24.77 23.03 10.41
CA PRO A 153 26.14 22.97 9.92
C PRO A 153 27.02 21.94 10.63
#